data_AF-A0A1C5WEI1-F1
#
_entry.id   AF-A0A1C5WEI1-F1
#
_cell.length_a   1.000
_cell.length_b   1.000
_cell.length_c   1.000
_cell.angle_alpha   90.00
_cell.angle_beta   90.00
_cell.angle_gamma   90.00
#
_symmetry.space_group_name_H-M   'P 1'
#
loop_
_entity.id
_entity.type
_entity.pdbx_description
1 polymer ?
#
loop_
_entity_poly.entity_id
_entity_poly.type
_entity_poly.pdbx_seq_one_letter_code
_entity_poly.pdbx_strand_id
1 'polypeptide(L)'
;MSGEMMQFPNNMKQFLDKYSFLDKERIYTNGSLLIPTFRAEQALEHYVPKWNSINNGLPCMELVYESSFNNNYESKNVLIQTKRDEIYSAYCVKTVYKDMKFKEKINWYTHGTGGRKMKVMSKIVAWMPLPELYTGE
;
A
#
# COMPACT_ATOMS: atom_id res chain seq x y z
N MET A 1 -8.35 8.64 -33.86
CA MET A 1 -8.82 9.24 -32.60
C MET A 1 -7.70 9.10 -31.58
N SER A 2 -6.92 10.15 -31.36
CA SER A 2 -5.91 10.16 -30.30
C SER A 2 -6.65 10.25 -28.97
N GLY A 3 -6.83 9.12 -28.29
CA GLY A 3 -7.36 9.14 -26.93
C GLY A 3 -6.38 9.94 -26.07
N GLU A 4 -6.79 11.12 -25.61
CA GLU A 4 -6.02 11.86 -24.62
C GLU A 4 -5.73 10.91 -23.45
N MET A 5 -4.44 10.69 -23.16
CA MET A 5 -4.04 9.94 -21.98
C MET A 5 -4.61 10.65 -20.76
N MET A 6 -5.48 9.96 -20.04
CA MET A 6 -6.14 10.48 -18.85
C MET A 6 -5.08 10.93 -17.83
N GLN A 7 -5.21 12.17 -17.37
CA GLN A 7 -4.35 12.73 -16.34
C GLN A 7 -5.02 12.56 -14.98
N PHE A 8 -4.53 11.59 -14.19
CA PHE A 8 -4.99 11.36 -12.82
C PHE A 8 -4.51 12.49 -11.91
N PRO A 9 -5.42 13.21 -11.23
CA PRO A 9 -5.06 14.20 -10.21
C PRO A 9 -4.33 13.55 -9.02
N ASN A 10 -3.78 14.37 -8.11
CA ASN A 10 -2.97 13.85 -7.01
C ASN A 10 -3.78 13.07 -5.97
N ASN A 11 -5.09 13.33 -5.87
CA ASN A 11 -5.97 12.67 -4.90
C ASN A 11 -7.40 12.50 -5.42
N MET A 12 -8.15 11.64 -4.74
CA MET A 12 -9.54 11.30 -5.07
C MET A 12 -10.46 12.53 -5.09
N LYS A 13 -10.27 13.49 -4.18
CA LYS A 13 -11.13 14.69 -4.12
C LYS A 13 -11.02 15.52 -5.40
N GLN A 14 -9.79 15.79 -5.85
CA GLN A 14 -9.54 16.49 -7.10
C GLN A 14 -10.05 15.71 -8.33
N PHE A 15 -9.97 14.38 -8.28
CA PHE A 15 -10.54 13.53 -9.32
C PHE A 15 -12.06 13.69 -9.41
N LEU A 16 -12.75 13.61 -8.28
CA LEU A 16 -14.21 13.79 -8.22
C LEU A 16 -14.60 15.18 -8.72
N ASP A 17 -13.94 16.25 -8.26
CA ASP A 17 -14.25 17.62 -8.70
C ASP A 17 -14.09 17.79 -10.22
N LYS A 18 -13.07 17.17 -10.81
CA LYS A 18 -12.75 17.29 -12.25
C LYS A 18 -13.67 16.48 -13.15
N TYR A 19 -14.09 15.29 -12.72
CA TYR A 19 -14.80 14.32 -13.56
C TYR A 19 -16.28 14.15 -13.21
N SER A 20 -16.77 14.88 -12.21
CA SER A 20 -18.20 14.91 -11.89
C SER A 20 -18.98 15.89 -12.76
N PHE A 21 -20.27 15.65 -12.92
CA PHE A 21 -21.18 16.50 -13.69
C PHE A 21 -22.55 16.61 -13.03
N LEU A 22 -23.30 17.67 -13.34
CA LEU A 22 -24.69 17.80 -12.91
C LEU A 22 -25.61 17.13 -13.92
N ASP A 23 -26.60 16.39 -13.41
CA ASP A 23 -27.76 16.02 -14.21
C ASP A 23 -28.47 17.31 -14.67
N LYS A 24 -28.67 17.44 -15.98
CA LYS A 24 -29.23 18.64 -16.62
C LYS A 24 -30.64 18.93 -16.12
N GLU A 25 -31.42 17.88 -15.86
CA GLU A 25 -32.82 18.01 -15.45
C GLU A 25 -32.99 17.91 -13.93
N ARG A 26 -31.93 17.51 -13.20
CA ARG A 26 -31.88 17.33 -11.74
C ARG A 26 -32.95 16.38 -11.19
N ILE A 27 -33.53 15.54 -12.04
CA ILE A 27 -34.66 14.66 -11.70
C ILE A 27 -34.19 13.52 -10.79
N TYR A 28 -32.96 13.04 -10.99
CA TYR A 28 -32.48 11.84 -10.32
C TYR A 28 -31.59 12.12 -9.11
N THR A 29 -31.06 13.33 -8.98
CA THR A 29 -29.99 13.61 -8.00
C THR A 29 -30.29 14.74 -7.05
N ASN A 30 -31.43 15.42 -7.18
CA ASN A 30 -31.77 16.61 -6.38
C ASN A 30 -30.63 17.66 -6.36
N GLY A 31 -29.90 17.78 -7.47
CA GLY A 31 -28.77 18.71 -7.59
C GLY A 31 -27.43 18.16 -7.11
N SER A 32 -27.34 16.91 -6.65
CA SER A 32 -26.06 16.25 -6.40
C SER A 32 -25.31 15.95 -7.71
N LEU A 33 -23.98 16.02 -7.63
CA LEU A 33 -23.07 15.67 -8.71
C LEU A 33 -23.07 14.15 -8.96
N LEU A 34 -23.02 13.78 -10.24
CA LEU A 34 -22.83 12.40 -10.69
C LEU A 34 -21.41 12.21 -11.19
N ILE A 35 -20.92 10.98 -11.08
CA ILE A 35 -19.70 10.54 -11.74
C ILE A 35 -20.02 9.35 -12.64
N PRO A 36 -19.52 9.32 -13.89
CA PRO A 36 -19.71 8.14 -14.73
C PRO A 36 -19.08 6.91 -14.10
N THR A 37 -19.74 5.75 -14.20
CA THR A 37 -19.26 4.48 -13.64
C THR A 37 -17.85 4.13 -14.10
N PHE A 38 -17.56 4.30 -15.39
CA PHE A 38 -16.21 4.05 -15.93
C PHE A 38 -15.14 4.96 -15.30
N ARG A 39 -15.49 6.19 -14.88
CA ARG A 39 -14.56 7.09 -14.16
C ARG A 39 -14.37 6.63 -12.73
N ALA A 40 -15.42 6.18 -12.07
CA ALA A 40 -15.33 5.60 -10.74
C ALA A 40 -14.42 4.35 -10.73
N GLU A 41 -14.57 3.46 -11.70
CA GLU A 41 -13.71 2.28 -11.87
C GLU A 41 -12.24 2.65 -12.06
N GLN A 42 -11.96 3.61 -12.95
CA GLN A 42 -10.60 4.14 -13.15
C GLN A 42 -10.01 4.73 -11.87
N ALA A 43 -10.82 5.45 -11.09
CA ALA A 43 -10.38 6.03 -9.82
C ALA A 43 -10.07 4.94 -8.79
N LEU A 44 -10.93 3.93 -8.66
CA LEU A 44 -10.71 2.80 -7.76
C LEU A 44 -9.42 2.06 -8.11
N GLU A 45 -9.17 1.81 -9.40
CA GLU A 45 -7.95 1.14 -9.83
C GLU A 45 -6.67 1.93 -9.55
N HIS A 46 -6.75 3.25 -9.59
CA HIS A 46 -5.59 4.13 -9.44
C HIS A 46 -5.29 4.48 -7.98
N TYR A 47 -6.31 4.86 -7.21
CA TYR A 47 -6.12 5.41 -5.86
C TYR A 47 -6.27 4.39 -4.74
N VAL A 48 -6.96 3.25 -4.96
CA VAL A 48 -7.10 2.25 -3.90
C VAL A 48 -5.83 1.40 -3.85
N PRO A 49 -5.13 1.36 -2.70
CA PRO A 49 -3.96 0.50 -2.54
C PRO A 49 -4.33 -0.95 -2.83
N LYS A 50 -3.58 -1.59 -3.72
CA LYS A 50 -3.77 -3.00 -4.07
C LYS A 50 -2.86 -3.90 -3.24
N TRP A 51 -3.37 -5.09 -2.92
CA TRP A 51 -2.56 -6.14 -2.33
C TRP A 51 -1.49 -6.63 -3.32
N ASN A 52 -0.24 -6.57 -2.91
CA ASN A 52 0.89 -7.12 -3.63
C ASN A 52 1.21 -8.51 -3.07
N SER A 53 1.16 -9.54 -3.89
CA SER A 53 1.63 -10.87 -3.46
C SER A 53 3.10 -10.80 -3.08
N ILE A 54 3.47 -11.50 -2.00
CA ILE A 54 4.88 -11.62 -1.59
C ILE A 54 5.76 -12.24 -2.70
N ASN A 55 5.14 -13.02 -3.60
CA ASN A 55 5.82 -13.63 -4.74
C ASN A 55 6.15 -12.62 -5.84
N ASN A 56 5.43 -11.49 -5.90
CA ASN A 56 5.65 -10.44 -6.90
C ASN A 56 6.70 -9.42 -6.44
N GLY A 57 7.03 -9.41 -5.14
CA GLY A 57 8.03 -8.51 -4.59
C GLY A 57 7.79 -8.22 -3.11
N LEU A 58 8.83 -7.67 -2.48
CA LEU A 58 8.79 -7.14 -1.12
C LEU A 58 8.59 -5.62 -1.16
N PRO A 59 8.11 -4.99 -0.08
CA PRO A 59 8.07 -3.53 0.01
C PRO A 59 9.47 -2.94 -0.14
N CYS A 60 9.55 -1.69 -0.60
CA CYS A 60 10.82 -0.96 -0.67
C CYS A 60 11.48 -0.89 0.72
N MET A 61 12.80 -1.08 0.74
CA MET A 61 13.60 -1.11 1.96
C MET A 61 14.80 -0.19 1.86
N GLU A 62 15.20 0.35 3.00
CA GLU A 62 16.36 1.22 3.15
C GLU A 62 17.40 0.54 4.06
N LEU A 63 18.68 0.81 3.84
CA LEU A 63 19.75 0.27 4.68
C LEU A 63 19.69 0.90 6.07
N VAL A 64 19.48 0.09 7.10
CA VAL A 64 19.40 0.57 8.50
C VAL A 64 20.58 0.14 9.34
N TYR A 65 21.31 -0.89 8.91
CA TYR A 65 22.49 -1.36 9.62
C TYR A 65 23.47 -2.00 8.65
N GLU A 66 24.74 -1.65 8.79
CA GLU A 66 25.85 -2.27 8.07
C GLU A 66 26.92 -2.68 9.06
N SER A 67 27.46 -3.88 8.84
CA SER A 67 28.59 -4.42 9.59
C SER A 67 29.58 -5.11 8.66
N SER A 68 30.70 -5.57 9.20
CA SER A 68 31.62 -6.45 8.47
C SER A 68 31.01 -7.82 8.13
N PHE A 69 29.93 -8.22 8.80
CA PHE A 69 29.32 -9.54 8.63
C PHE A 69 28.06 -9.52 7.76
N ASN A 70 27.19 -8.53 7.95
CA ASN A 70 25.92 -8.40 7.25
C ASN A 70 25.43 -6.96 7.12
N ASN A 71 24.47 -6.79 6.23
CA ASN A 71 23.67 -5.59 6.07
C ASN A 71 22.20 -5.93 6.38
N ASN A 72 21.50 -5.04 7.09
CA ASN A 72 20.06 -5.13 7.29
C ASN A 72 19.36 -3.99 6.57
N TYR A 73 18.36 -4.35 5.79
CA TYR A 73 17.46 -3.43 5.11
C TYR A 73 16.08 -3.53 5.76
N GLU A 74 15.44 -2.39 5.98
CA GLU A 74 14.13 -2.30 6.63
C GLU A 74 13.15 -1.53 5.77
N SER A 75 11.91 -2.02 5.66
CA SER A 75 10.83 -1.28 5.01
C SER A 75 10.15 -0.31 5.99
N LYS A 76 9.44 0.69 5.45
CA LYS A 76 8.39 1.36 6.21
C LYS A 76 7.30 0.36 6.62
N ASN A 77 6.48 0.72 7.62
CA ASN A 77 5.32 -0.08 7.98
C ASN A 77 4.34 -0.17 6.80
N VAL A 78 3.82 -1.37 6.60
CA VAL A 78 2.83 -1.74 5.59
C VAL A 78 1.75 -2.61 6.24
N LEU A 79 0.60 -2.73 5.60
CA LEU A 79 -0.36 -3.77 5.96
C LEU A 79 0.09 -5.09 5.35
N ILE A 80 0.06 -6.15 6.14
CA ILE A 80 0.33 -7.51 5.68
C ILE A 80 -0.91 -8.38 5.85
N GLN A 81 -1.08 -9.34 4.95
CA GLN A 81 -2.07 -10.41 5.09
C GLN A 81 -1.34 -11.73 5.31
N THR A 82 -1.73 -12.48 6.33
CA THR A 82 -1.22 -13.84 6.57
C THR A 82 -2.06 -14.87 5.83
N LYS A 83 -1.54 -16.09 5.69
CA LYS A 83 -2.28 -17.24 5.14
C LYS A 83 -3.53 -17.61 5.97
N ARG A 84 -3.67 -17.06 7.18
CA ARG A 84 -4.84 -17.23 8.05
C ARG A 84 -5.80 -16.04 7.96
N ASP A 85 -5.64 -15.19 6.95
CA ASP A 85 -6.42 -13.98 6.71
C ASP A 85 -6.33 -12.94 7.84
N GLU A 86 -5.29 -13.04 8.68
CA GLU A 86 -4.99 -12.03 9.69
C GLU A 86 -4.32 -10.83 9.01
N ILE A 87 -4.70 -9.62 9.41
CA ILE A 87 -4.11 -8.38 8.91
C ILE A 87 -3.39 -7.63 10.04
N TYR A 88 -2.15 -7.23 9.78
CA TYR A 88 -1.32 -6.49 10.73
C TYR A 88 -0.64 -5.29 10.07
N SER A 89 -0.36 -4.25 10.85
CA SER A 89 0.67 -3.26 10.51
C SER A 89 2.04 -3.80 10.90
N ALA A 90 2.92 -4.00 9.92
CA ALA A 90 4.22 -4.64 10.10
C ALA A 90 5.28 -4.03 9.16
N TYR A 91 6.55 -4.24 9.48
CA TYR A 91 7.67 -3.92 8.61
C TYR A 91 8.49 -5.17 8.27
N CYS A 92 9.09 -5.15 7.08
CA CYS A 92 9.95 -6.21 6.57
C CYS A 92 11.41 -5.88 6.86
N VAL A 93 12.17 -6.88 7.32
CA VAL A 93 13.63 -6.80 7.49
C VAL A 93 14.28 -7.87 6.62
N LYS A 94 15.16 -7.43 5.72
CA LYS A 94 16.01 -8.29 4.90
C LYS A 94 17.45 -8.20 5.40
N THR A 95 17.98 -9.33 5.87
CA THR A 95 19.40 -9.47 6.22
C THR A 95 20.15 -10.11 5.06
N VAL A 96 21.16 -9.40 4.56
CA VAL A 96 22.08 -9.87 3.52
C VAL A 96 23.45 -10.08 4.15
N TYR A 97 23.95 -11.32 4.12
CA TYR A 97 25.26 -11.65 4.66
C TYR A 97 26.35 -11.41 3.62
N LYS A 98 27.50 -10.88 4.05
CA LYS A 98 28.64 -10.62 3.14
C LYS A 98 29.35 -11.92 2.73
N ASP A 99 29.29 -12.95 3.59
CA ASP A 99 29.74 -14.30 3.25
C ASP A 99 28.62 -15.09 2.55
N MET A 100 28.88 -15.52 1.31
CA MET A 100 27.94 -16.27 0.46
C MET A 100 27.51 -17.62 1.05
N LYS A 101 28.20 -18.13 2.07
CA LYS A 101 27.77 -19.34 2.79
C LYS A 101 26.43 -19.16 3.50
N PHE A 102 26.07 -17.94 3.87
CA PHE A 102 24.83 -17.66 4.58
C PHE A 102 23.76 -17.17 3.62
N LYS A 103 22.61 -17.84 3.63
CA LYS A 103 21.44 -17.39 2.88
C LYS A 103 20.86 -16.13 3.49
N GLU A 104 20.36 -15.26 2.62
CA GLU A 104 19.57 -14.09 3.02
C GLU A 104 18.40 -14.51 3.91
N LYS A 105 18.07 -13.67 4.88
CA LYS A 105 16.93 -13.89 5.77
C LYS A 105 15.92 -12.76 5.63
N ILE A 106 14.66 -13.13 5.46
CA ILE A 106 13.53 -12.20 5.44
C ILE A 106 12.68 -12.48 6.68
N ASN A 107 12.51 -11.47 7.51
CA ASN A 107 11.67 -11.53 8.70
C ASN A 107 10.69 -10.35 8.70
N TRP A 108 9.54 -10.54 9.30
CA TRP A 108 8.52 -9.52 9.44
C TRP A 108 8.24 -9.27 10.90
N TYR A 109 8.04 -8.00 11.25
CA TYR A 109 7.89 -7.58 12.63
C TYR A 109 6.73 -6.62 12.81
N THR A 110 6.01 -6.77 13.92
CA THR A 110 5.02 -5.84 14.43
C THR A 110 5.53 -5.21 15.72
N HIS A 111 4.86 -4.15 16.17
CA HIS A 111 5.04 -3.61 17.50
C HIS A 111 3.93 -4.13 18.41
N GLY A 112 4.31 -4.82 19.48
CA GLY A 112 3.43 -5.21 20.56
C GLY A 112 3.27 -4.13 21.62
N THR A 113 2.59 -4.49 22.70
CA THR A 113 2.41 -3.62 23.88
C THR A 113 3.76 -3.10 24.39
N GLY A 114 3.83 -1.79 24.67
CA GLY A 114 5.07 -1.13 25.13
C GLY A 114 6.13 -0.96 24.05
N GLY A 115 5.79 -1.08 22.76
CA GLY A 115 6.71 -0.89 21.63
C GLY A 115 7.61 -2.10 21.35
N ARG A 116 7.41 -3.22 22.06
CA ARG A 116 8.22 -4.42 21.90
C ARG A 116 8.14 -4.94 20.47
N LYS A 117 9.31 -5.16 19.85
CA LYS A 117 9.42 -5.81 18.55
C LYS A 117 8.96 -7.27 18.65
N MET A 118 7.93 -7.63 17.89
CA MET A 118 7.36 -8.99 17.84
C MET A 118 7.49 -9.54 16.42
N LYS A 119 8.04 -10.75 16.27
CA LYS A 119 8.14 -11.40 14.95
C LYS A 119 6.79 -11.98 14.55
N VAL A 120 6.37 -11.73 13.31
CA VAL A 120 5.20 -12.39 12.71
C VAL A 120 5.57 -13.83 12.37
N MET A 121 4.92 -14.78 13.05
CA MET A 121 5.20 -16.21 12.89
C MET A 121 4.35 -16.86 11.79
N SER A 122 3.15 -16.33 11.56
CA SER A 122 2.27 -16.77 10.47
C SER A 122 2.91 -16.49 9.11
N LYS A 123 2.69 -17.40 8.14
CA LYS A 123 3.16 -17.18 6.76
C LYS A 123 2.44 -15.97 6.16
N ILE A 124 3.20 -15.03 5.62
CA ILE A 124 2.67 -13.84 4.95
C ILE A 124 2.47 -14.15 3.46
N VAL A 125 1.35 -13.71 2.91
CA VAL A 125 0.95 -13.98 1.51
C VAL A 125 0.89 -12.72 0.66
N ALA A 126 0.57 -11.57 1.26
CA ALA A 126 0.47 -10.30 0.56
C ALA A 126 0.78 -9.11 1.48
N TRP A 127 1.08 -7.97 0.88
CA TRP A 127 1.27 -6.69 1.56
C TRP A 127 0.72 -5.51 0.74
N MET A 128 0.36 -4.41 1.41
CA MET A 128 0.02 -3.15 0.75
C MET A 128 0.48 -1.95 1.60
N PRO A 129 0.75 -0.78 0.99
CA PRO A 129 1.06 0.43 1.76
C PRO A 129 0.01 0.73 2.82
N LEU A 130 0.41 1.32 3.94
CA LEU A 130 -0.55 1.84 4.91
C LEU A 130 -1.41 2.92 4.23
N PRO A 131 -2.71 3.00 4.54
CA PRO A 131 -3.54 4.11 4.10
C PRO A 131 -2.97 5.43 4.65
N GLU A 132 -3.27 6.53 3.96
CA GLU A 132 -2.95 7.86 4.46
C GLU A 132 -3.54 8.05 5.86
N LEU A 133 -2.77 8.69 6.74
CA LEU A 133 -3.25 8.99 8.08
C LEU A 133 -4.46 9.89 7.96
N TYR A 134 -5.50 9.57 8.74
CA TYR A 134 -6.62 10.48 8.89
C TYR A 134 -6.15 11.74 9.62
N THR A 135 -6.06 12.84 8.90
CA THR A 135 -5.64 14.15 9.43
C THR A 135 -6.85 15.00 9.85
N GLY A 136 -7.97 14.38 10.23
CA GLY A 136 -9.25 15.05 10.42
C GLY A 136 -9.19 16.32 11.26
N GLU A 137 -10.09 17.26 10.91
CA GLU A 137 -10.56 18.36 11.77
C GLU A 137 -11.13 17.84 13.10
#